data_AF-A0A8S3YWS0-F1
#
_entry.id   AF-A0A8S3YWS0-F1
#
_cell.length_a   1.000
_cell.length_b   1.000
_cell.length_c   1.000
_cell.angle_alpha   90.00
_cell.angle_beta   90.00
_cell.angle_gamma   90.00
#
_symmetry.space_group_name_H-M   'P 1'
#
loop_
_entity.id
_entity.type
_entity.pdbx_description
1 polymer ?
#
loop_
_entity_poly.entity_id
_entity_poly.type
_entity_poly.pdbx_seq_one_letter_code
_entity_poly.pdbx_strand_id
1 'polypeptide(L)'
;MSDAAETTPAPEAETKAEAAPAPAAAPAPPVKEVKSIVLTGFGGVKMMKVQQRPEPTAGDEEVLIRVKACGMSFPDLMVRQGVIDHPPKTPVILGFECTGVVEVVGANVTGFS
;
A
#
# COMPACT_ATOMS: atom_id res chain seq x y z
N MET A 1 -39.62 -3.61 58.69
CA MET A 1 -40.09 -3.16 57.37
C MET A 1 -39.68 -1.70 57.28
N SER A 2 -38.38 -1.40 57.18
CA SER A 2 -37.61 -1.27 55.91
C SER A 2 -38.35 -0.28 55.00
N ASP A 3 -37.87 0.93 54.77
CA ASP A 3 -36.61 1.20 54.06
C ASP A 3 -36.15 2.66 54.28
N ALA A 4 -34.83 2.87 54.28
CA ALA A 4 -34.16 4.17 54.45
C ALA A 4 -33.99 4.88 53.09
N ALA A 5 -33.97 6.21 53.15
CA ALA A 5 -33.76 7.10 52.00
C ALA A 5 -32.39 6.92 51.37
N GLU A 6 -32.28 6.91 50.03
CA GLU A 6 -31.12 7.50 49.36
C GLU A 6 -31.38 7.91 47.89
N THR A 7 -31.31 9.23 47.73
CA THR A 7 -30.95 10.10 46.60
C THR A 7 -30.45 9.47 45.29
N THR A 8 -31.12 9.84 44.19
CA THR A 8 -30.67 9.71 42.79
C THR A 8 -29.45 10.58 42.48
N PRO A 9 -28.54 10.11 41.60
CA PRO A 9 -27.97 11.01 40.59
C PRO A 9 -28.15 10.49 39.16
N ALA A 10 -28.45 11.42 38.26
CA ALA A 10 -28.32 11.29 36.80
C ALA A 10 -27.08 12.10 36.34
N PRO A 11 -26.77 12.13 35.04
CA PRO A 11 -25.96 11.19 34.28
C PRO A 11 -24.53 11.71 34.04
N GLU A 12 -23.53 10.84 33.95
CA GLU A 12 -22.18 11.23 33.54
C GLU A 12 -22.10 11.36 32.02
N ALA A 13 -21.89 12.61 31.58
CA ALA A 13 -21.63 12.98 30.21
C ALA A 13 -20.19 12.63 29.83
N GLU A 14 -19.99 11.62 29.00
CA GLU A 14 -18.70 11.40 28.36
C GLU A 14 -18.47 12.47 27.28
N THR A 15 -17.47 13.30 27.57
CA THR A 15 -17.10 14.46 26.75
C THR A 15 -16.30 13.98 25.55
N LYS A 16 -16.82 14.25 24.34
CA LYS A 16 -16.12 14.12 23.07
C LYS A 16 -14.96 15.11 23.03
N ALA A 17 -13.72 14.62 23.13
CA ALA A 17 -12.53 15.43 22.88
C ALA A 17 -12.35 15.63 21.37
N GLU A 18 -12.56 16.86 20.92
CA GLU A 18 -12.28 17.34 19.57
C GLU A 18 -10.78 17.66 19.45
N ALA A 19 -10.06 16.87 18.65
CA ALA A 19 -8.65 17.12 18.37
C ALA A 19 -8.50 18.30 17.38
N ALA A 20 -7.73 19.31 17.78
CA ALA A 20 -7.35 20.44 16.93
C ALA A 20 -6.60 19.97 15.66
N PRO A 21 -6.75 20.68 14.53
CA PRO A 21 -6.19 20.23 13.25
C PRO A 21 -4.67 20.37 13.25
N ALA A 22 -3.98 19.28 12.89
CA ALA A 22 -2.55 19.30 12.59
C ALA A 22 -2.25 20.30 11.44
N PRO A 23 -1.14 21.04 11.49
CA PRO A 23 -0.82 22.05 10.48
C PRO A 23 -0.70 21.40 9.10
N ALA A 24 -1.38 21.98 8.11
CA ALA A 24 -1.35 21.54 6.73
C ALA A 24 0.09 21.52 6.21
N ALA A 25 0.58 20.31 5.90
CA ALA A 25 1.89 20.11 5.31
C ALA A 25 1.98 20.90 3.99
N ALA A 26 3.13 21.55 3.77
CA ALA A 26 3.47 22.18 2.50
C ALA A 26 3.23 21.21 1.33
N PRO A 27 2.82 21.71 0.14
CA PRO A 27 2.51 20.83 -0.99
C PRO A 27 3.73 19.98 -1.31
N ALA A 28 3.54 18.66 -1.26
CA ALA A 28 4.59 17.72 -1.60
C ALA A 28 5.10 18.03 -3.03
N PRO A 29 6.42 17.93 -3.27
CA PRO A 29 6.98 18.10 -4.60
C PRO A 29 6.28 17.14 -5.60
N PRO A 30 6.24 17.49 -6.90
CA PRO A 30 5.55 16.69 -7.90
C PRO A 30 6.13 15.27 -7.93
N VAL A 31 5.27 14.29 -7.68
CA VAL A 31 5.65 12.88 -7.68
C VAL A 31 5.80 12.41 -9.11
N LYS A 32 7.01 11.97 -9.49
CA LYS A 32 7.26 11.35 -10.78
C LYS A 32 6.37 10.11 -10.92
N GLU A 33 5.74 9.94 -12.09
CA GLU A 33 4.89 8.78 -12.36
C GLU A 33 5.57 7.74 -13.25
N VAL A 34 5.26 6.48 -13.01
CA VAL A 34 5.69 5.31 -13.81
C VAL A 34 4.48 4.51 -14.28
N LYS A 35 4.65 3.75 -15.37
CA LYS A 35 3.63 2.82 -15.86
C LYS A 35 3.76 1.48 -15.13
N SER A 36 2.63 0.93 -14.69
CA SER A 36 2.56 -0.39 -14.06
C SER A 36 1.41 -1.21 -14.65
N ILE A 37 1.57 -2.54 -14.66
CA ILE A 37 0.49 -3.47 -14.98
C ILE A 37 -0.24 -3.81 -13.69
N VAL A 38 -1.49 -3.37 -13.59
CA VAL A 38 -2.34 -3.53 -12.41
C VAL A 38 -3.43 -4.55 -12.71
N LEU A 39 -3.51 -5.57 -11.87
CA LEU A 39 -4.66 -6.47 -11.78
C LEU A 39 -5.77 -5.75 -11.03
N THR A 40 -6.83 -5.33 -11.72
CA THR A 40 -7.94 -4.58 -11.12
C THR A 40 -9.00 -5.47 -10.48
N GLY A 41 -8.87 -6.79 -10.62
CA GLY A 41 -9.76 -7.82 -10.09
C GLY A 41 -9.39 -9.18 -10.69
N PHE A 42 -9.85 -10.29 -10.12
CA PHE A 42 -9.50 -11.62 -10.62
C PHE A 42 -10.22 -11.97 -11.93
N GLY A 43 -9.58 -12.77 -12.78
CA GLY A 43 -10.21 -13.38 -13.97
C GLY A 43 -9.31 -13.43 -15.21
N GLY A 44 -9.92 -13.11 -16.36
CA GLY A 44 -9.25 -13.12 -17.66
C GLY A 44 -8.34 -11.90 -17.90
N VAL A 45 -7.67 -11.87 -19.05
CA VAL A 45 -6.70 -10.82 -19.43
C VAL A 45 -7.27 -9.39 -19.38
N LYS A 46 -8.59 -9.23 -19.51
CA LYS A 46 -9.25 -7.91 -19.47
C LYS A 46 -9.10 -7.20 -18.12
N MET A 47 -8.79 -7.93 -17.05
CA MET A 47 -8.56 -7.38 -15.71
C MET A 47 -7.17 -6.77 -15.53
N MET A 48 -6.25 -6.99 -16.47
CA MET A 48 -4.91 -6.40 -16.45
C MET A 48 -4.95 -5.06 -17.17
N LYS A 49 -4.61 -3.98 -16.47
CA LYS A 49 -4.63 -2.61 -17.00
C LYS A 49 -3.27 -1.95 -16.83
N VAL A 50 -2.81 -1.25 -17.87
CA VAL A 50 -1.71 -0.30 -17.73
C VAL A 50 -2.24 0.92 -16.99
N GLN A 51 -1.61 1.29 -15.88
CA GLN A 51 -1.96 2.48 -15.09
C GLN A 51 -0.70 3.30 -14.78
N GLN A 52 -0.87 4.62 -14.66
CA GLN A 52 0.14 5.48 -14.06
C GLN A 52 0.12 5.30 -12.54
N ARG A 53 1.30 5.26 -11.94
CA ARG A 53 1.49 5.14 -10.50
C ARG A 53 2.61 6.06 -10.05
N PRO A 54 2.57 6.57 -8.81
CA PRO A 54 3.74 7.19 -8.18
C PRO A 54 4.97 6.31 -8.33
N GLU A 55 6.11 6.90 -8.68
CA GLU A 55 7.40 6.24 -8.60
C GLU A 55 7.65 5.84 -7.14
N PRO A 56 7.97 4.56 -6.88
CA PRO A 56 8.28 4.13 -5.52
C PRO A 56 9.59 4.76 -5.07
N THR A 57 9.68 5.09 -3.78
CA THR A 57 10.91 5.53 -3.14
C THR A 57 11.58 4.31 -2.50
N ALA A 58 12.90 4.16 -2.66
CA ALA A 58 13.65 3.14 -1.94
C ALA A 58 13.85 3.56 -0.48
N GLY A 59 13.57 2.65 0.46
CA GLY A 59 13.98 2.81 1.85
C GLY A 59 15.49 2.63 2.05
N ASP A 60 15.96 2.82 3.28
CA ASP A 60 17.39 2.77 3.63
C ASP A 60 18.06 1.40 3.33
N GLU A 61 17.28 0.32 3.33
CA GLU A 61 17.73 -1.07 3.09
C GLU A 61 17.39 -1.57 1.68
N GLU A 62 16.89 -0.72 0.78
CA GLU A 62 16.35 -1.12 -0.52
C GLU A 62 17.12 -0.50 -1.68
N VAL A 63 16.94 -1.07 -2.87
CA VAL A 63 17.36 -0.46 -4.13
C VAL A 63 16.15 -0.17 -5.00
N LEU A 64 16.16 0.95 -5.72
CA LEU A 64 15.18 1.24 -6.76
C LEU A 64 15.74 0.76 -8.11
N ILE A 65 15.02 -0.12 -8.78
CA ILE A 65 15.41 -0.66 -10.08
C ILE A 65 14.53 -0.06 -11.17
N ARG A 66 15.15 0.60 -12.15
CA ARG A 66 14.51 0.90 -13.43
C ARG A 66 14.45 -0.34 -14.28
N VAL A 67 13.29 -0.99 -14.23
CA VAL A 67 13.01 -2.25 -14.93
C VAL A 67 13.21 -2.10 -16.44
N LYS A 68 13.99 -3.02 -17.02
CA LYS A 68 14.18 -3.18 -18.48
C LYS A 68 13.43 -4.39 -19.02
N ALA A 69 13.31 -5.44 -18.23
CA ALA A 69 12.49 -6.61 -18.52
C ALA A 69 11.94 -7.24 -17.23
N CYS A 70 10.80 -7.90 -17.32
CA CYS A 70 10.24 -8.71 -16.24
C CYS A 70 10.02 -10.15 -16.71
N GLY A 71 10.21 -11.09 -15.79
CA GLY A 71 9.93 -12.50 -16.01
C GLY A 71 8.43 -12.76 -15.96
N MET A 72 7.98 -13.79 -16.68
CA MET A 72 6.64 -14.35 -16.54
C MET A 72 6.72 -15.77 -16.05
N SER A 73 5.94 -16.07 -15.01
CA SER A 73 5.92 -17.35 -14.33
C SER A 73 4.47 -17.89 -14.25
N PHE A 74 4.32 -19.18 -13.95
CA PHE A 74 2.99 -19.77 -13.76
C PHE A 74 2.22 -19.16 -12.58
N PRO A 75 2.85 -18.82 -11.42
CA PRO A 75 2.20 -18.07 -10.36
C PRO A 75 1.50 -16.78 -10.80
N ASP A 76 2.03 -16.05 -11.78
CA ASP A 76 1.37 -14.84 -12.30
C ASP A 76 -0.03 -15.15 -12.87
N LEU A 77 -0.19 -16.30 -13.55
CA LEU A 77 -1.48 -16.75 -14.07
C LEU A 77 -2.43 -17.15 -12.94
N MET A 78 -1.90 -17.86 -11.94
CA MET A 78 -2.69 -18.30 -10.79
C MET A 78 -3.19 -17.11 -9.96
N VAL A 79 -2.33 -16.13 -9.69
CA VAL A 79 -2.70 -14.89 -9.00
C VAL A 79 -3.72 -14.10 -9.82
N ARG A 80 -3.50 -13.93 -11.14
CA ARG A 80 -4.47 -13.22 -12.00
C ARG A 80 -5.85 -13.86 -11.96
N GLN A 81 -5.92 -15.19 -11.92
CA GLN A 81 -7.18 -15.93 -11.84
C GLN A 81 -7.75 -16.02 -10.41
N GLY A 82 -6.97 -15.66 -9.39
CA GLY A 82 -7.36 -15.77 -7.98
C GLY A 82 -7.35 -17.20 -7.45
N VAL A 83 -6.59 -18.11 -8.08
CA VAL A 83 -6.55 -19.56 -7.77
C VAL A 83 -5.29 -19.97 -7.01
N ILE A 84 -4.79 -19.08 -6.15
CA ILE A 84 -3.66 -19.34 -5.24
C ILE A 84 -4.15 -19.28 -3.80
N ASP A 85 -3.49 -20.00 -2.88
CA ASP A 85 -3.75 -19.86 -1.45
C ASP A 85 -3.46 -18.42 -1.01
N HIS A 86 -4.39 -17.81 -0.28
CA HIS A 86 -4.32 -16.42 0.19
C HIS A 86 -4.01 -15.39 -0.93
N PRO A 87 -4.91 -15.23 -1.92
CA PRO A 87 -4.65 -14.31 -3.02
C PRO A 87 -4.58 -12.86 -2.53
N PRO A 88 -3.73 -12.01 -3.14
CA PRO A 88 -3.59 -10.61 -2.75
C PRO A 88 -4.90 -9.84 -2.96
N LYS A 89 -5.13 -8.79 -2.16
CA LYS A 89 -6.27 -7.89 -2.39
C LYS A 89 -6.06 -7.11 -3.69
N THR A 90 -7.09 -7.07 -4.53
CA THR A 90 -7.09 -6.24 -5.74
C THR A 90 -7.62 -4.84 -5.42
N PRO A 91 -7.14 -3.77 -6.08
CA PRO A 91 -6.15 -3.77 -7.17
C PRO A 91 -4.70 -3.98 -6.69
N VAL A 92 -3.90 -4.72 -7.48
CA VAL A 92 -2.50 -5.02 -7.16
C VAL A 92 -1.60 -4.96 -8.40
N ILE A 93 -0.33 -4.55 -8.26
CA ILE A 93 0.68 -4.67 -9.33
C ILE A 93 1.21 -6.09 -9.32
N LEU A 94 1.18 -6.78 -10.47
CA LEU A 94 1.71 -8.14 -10.60
C LEU A 94 3.17 -8.16 -11.06
N GLY A 95 3.84 -9.27 -10.76
CA GLY A 95 5.22 -9.58 -11.15
C GLY A 95 6.04 -10.03 -9.95
N PHE A 96 6.81 -11.11 -10.12
CA PHE A 96 7.68 -11.66 -9.08
C PHE A 96 9.17 -11.45 -9.37
N GLU A 97 9.52 -11.14 -10.63
CA GLU A 97 10.90 -11.09 -11.08
C GLU A 97 11.11 -9.97 -12.11
N CYS A 98 12.27 -9.31 -12.03
CA CYS A 98 12.67 -8.32 -13.00
C CYS A 98 14.19 -8.21 -13.15
N THR A 99 14.62 -7.55 -14.23
CA THR A 99 15.99 -7.12 -14.44
C THR A 99 16.01 -5.68 -14.95
N GLY A 100 17.05 -4.93 -14.60
CA GLY A 100 17.12 -3.52 -14.92
C GLY A 100 18.39 -2.85 -14.42
N VAL A 101 18.32 -1.53 -14.31
CA VAL A 101 19.43 -0.68 -13.83
C VAL A 101 19.05 -0.15 -12.46
N VAL A 102 19.96 -0.23 -11.49
CA VAL A 102 19.80 0.41 -10.19
C VAL A 102 19.83 1.93 -10.39
N GLU A 103 18.75 2.61 -10.01
CA GLU A 103 18.63 4.08 -10.07
C GLU A 103 18.95 4.74 -8.72
N VAL A 104 18.57 4.09 -7.62
CA VAL A 104 18.76 4.60 -6.26
C VAL A 104 19.21 3.44 -5.36
N VAL A 105 20.15 3.72 -4.48
CA VAL A 105 20.67 2.81 -3.45
C VAL A 105 20.34 3.42 -2.09
N GLY A 106 19.65 2.68 -1.22
CA GLY A 106 19.36 3.09 0.15
C GLY A 106 20.63 3.26 0.99
N ALA A 107 20.55 4.07 2.05
CA ALA A 107 21.70 4.51 2.83
C ALA A 107 22.54 3.36 3.43
N ASN A 108 21.92 2.21 3.72
CA ASN A 108 22.56 1.09 4.39
C ASN A 108 22.89 -0.08 3.44
N VAL A 109 22.54 0.03 2.15
CA VAL A 109 22.84 -1.00 1.15
C VAL A 109 24.32 -0.96 0.77
N THR A 110 24.96 -2.13 0.76
CA THR A 110 26.35 -2.30 0.32
C THR A 110 26.44 -3.22 -0.90
N GLY A 111 27.51 -3.12 -1.69
CA GLY A 111 27.74 -3.98 -2.87
C GLY A 111 27.08 -3.53 -4.17
N PHE A 112 26.39 -2.39 -4.16
CA PHE A 112 25.82 -1.72 -5.34
C PHE A 112 26.34 -0.28 -5.43
N SER A 113 26.66 0.20 -6.64
CA SER A 113 27.20 1.55 -6.90
C SER A 113 26.67 2.13 -8.20
#